data_AF-A0A9D8UF30-F1
#
_entry.id   AF-A0A9D8UF30-F1
#
_cell.length_a   1.000
_cell.length_b   1.000
_cell.length_c   1.000
_cell.angle_alpha   90.00
_cell.angle_beta   90.00
_cell.angle_gamma   90.00
#
_symmetry.space_group_name_H-M   'P 1'
#
loop_
_entity.id
_entity.type
_entity.pdbx_description
1 polymer ?
#
loop_
_entity_poly.entity_id
_entity_poly.type
_entity_poly.pdbx_seq_one_letter_code
_entity_poly.pdbx_strand_id
1 'polypeptide(L)'
;MKDISEFKFQKSDPERSLEPLKKSWRESLTSPQDGMWESLTNESNHWSINFANQTIGYACVDDDGCMLQFFVLPSWLDKGRDIFKKFVTENTVTSAIVGTNNPVFLSLITHFQKSVEVHTYLFTDVIETSVPEKTPILKVSEKEDLSRIVDFCHNSMGAPKDWLTGYISDLIETGEVFLLLENETSIIGTCEVRKSHSNPEVADLGMIISLDCRGEGWGTYLLGKAKEIATQWNRKPICSCEKENIGSLKCIQNNGFRSYHQMLACKL
;
A
#
# COMPACT_ATOMS: atom_id res chain seq x y z
N MET A 1 -28.76 -27.21 0.04
CA MET A 1 -28.37 -25.79 -0.13
C MET A 1 -28.00 -25.31 1.26
N LYS A 2 -26.75 -24.90 1.52
CA LYS A 2 -26.35 -24.40 2.85
C LYS A 2 -27.13 -23.11 3.14
N ASP A 3 -27.72 -22.97 4.32
CA ASP A 3 -28.53 -21.79 4.67
C ASP A 3 -27.61 -20.60 4.93
N ILE A 4 -27.96 -19.42 4.40
CA ILE A 4 -27.23 -18.16 4.59
C ILE A 4 -27.20 -17.77 6.09
N SER A 5 -28.18 -18.23 6.87
CA SER A 5 -28.23 -18.02 8.32
C SER A 5 -27.07 -18.66 9.09
N GLU A 6 -26.36 -19.64 8.50
CA GLU A 6 -25.29 -20.39 9.16
C GLU A 6 -23.94 -19.67 9.20
N PHE A 7 -23.75 -18.63 8.40
CA PHE A 7 -22.51 -17.85 8.40
C PHE A 7 -22.44 -16.97 9.64
N LYS A 8 -21.29 -17.00 10.33
CA LYS A 8 -21.02 -16.19 11.52
C LYS A 8 -19.78 -15.35 11.30
N PHE A 9 -19.85 -14.08 11.70
CA PHE A 9 -18.74 -13.15 11.66
C PHE A 9 -18.31 -12.81 13.08
N GLN A 10 -17.01 -12.91 13.35
CA GLN A 10 -16.48 -12.66 14.69
C GLN A 10 -15.20 -11.83 14.57
N LYS A 11 -15.11 -10.76 15.37
CA LYS A 11 -13.85 -10.04 15.55
C LYS A 11 -12.78 -11.03 15.99
N SER A 12 -11.60 -10.91 15.40
CA SER A 12 -10.53 -11.90 15.52
C SER A 12 -9.21 -11.18 15.67
N ASP A 13 -8.33 -11.76 16.49
CA ASP A 13 -6.93 -11.36 16.54
C ASP A 13 -6.20 -11.92 15.29
N PRO A 14 -5.63 -11.04 14.44
CA PRO A 14 -5.03 -11.43 13.16
C PRO A 14 -3.82 -12.35 13.31
N GLU A 15 -3.03 -12.24 14.38
CA GLU A 15 -1.68 -12.83 14.44
C GLU A 15 -1.65 -14.37 14.56
N ARG A 16 -2.77 -15.00 14.96
CA ARG A 16 -2.81 -16.47 15.12
C ARG A 16 -3.91 -17.19 14.35
N SER A 17 -5.05 -16.54 14.12
CA SER A 17 -6.22 -17.23 13.58
C SER A 17 -6.44 -17.04 12.08
N LEU A 18 -5.90 -15.97 11.49
CA LEU A 18 -6.16 -15.60 10.09
C LEU A 18 -4.96 -15.80 9.16
N GLU A 19 -3.76 -16.06 9.69
CA GLU A 19 -2.55 -16.12 8.86
C GLU A 19 -2.60 -17.13 7.71
N PRO A 20 -3.15 -18.36 7.86
CA PRO A 20 -3.31 -19.27 6.73
C PRO A 20 -4.22 -18.70 5.61
N LEU A 21 -5.23 -17.92 5.99
CA LEU A 21 -6.15 -17.27 5.05
C LEU A 21 -5.51 -16.04 4.41
N LYS A 22 -4.77 -15.21 5.16
CA LYS A 22 -3.99 -14.09 4.62
C LYS A 22 -2.95 -14.59 3.61
N LYS A 23 -2.30 -15.74 3.87
CA LYS A 23 -1.42 -16.39 2.91
C LYS A 23 -2.17 -16.82 1.64
N SER A 24 -3.29 -17.50 1.78
CA SER A 24 -4.12 -17.93 0.64
C SER A 24 -4.63 -16.73 -0.17
N TRP A 25 -4.95 -15.62 0.50
CA TRP A 25 -5.33 -14.37 -0.14
C TRP A 25 -4.17 -13.78 -0.95
N ARG A 26 -2.95 -13.68 -0.38
CA ARG A 26 -1.76 -13.20 -1.10
C ARG A 26 -1.47 -14.03 -2.35
N GLU A 27 -1.60 -15.35 -2.25
CA GLU A 27 -1.42 -16.27 -3.39
C GLU A 27 -2.48 -16.08 -4.50
N SER A 28 -3.63 -15.48 -4.17
CA SER A 28 -4.70 -15.19 -5.13
C SER A 28 -4.54 -13.85 -5.86
N LEU A 29 -3.58 -13.00 -5.45
CA LEU A 29 -3.34 -11.71 -6.08
C LEU A 29 -2.64 -11.86 -7.43
N THR A 30 -2.99 -11.01 -8.40
CA THR A 30 -2.35 -11.00 -9.73
C THR A 30 -1.10 -10.14 -9.80
N SER A 31 -0.83 -9.36 -8.75
CA SER A 31 0.33 -8.47 -8.59
C SER A 31 0.57 -8.25 -7.09
N PRO A 32 1.82 -7.98 -6.67
CA PRO A 32 2.15 -7.69 -5.26
C PRO A 32 1.23 -6.63 -4.65
N GLN A 33 0.96 -6.80 -3.35
CA GLN A 33 0.25 -5.81 -2.55
C GLN A 33 1.18 -4.62 -2.27
N ASP A 34 0.60 -3.42 -2.30
CA ASP A 34 1.27 -2.19 -1.87
C ASP A 34 1.47 -2.17 -0.36
N GLY A 35 2.66 -1.76 0.10
CA GLY A 35 3.05 -1.84 1.50
C GLY A 35 2.25 -0.92 2.42
N MET A 36 1.88 0.28 1.95
CA MET A 36 1.06 1.20 2.73
C MET A 36 -0.36 0.63 2.93
N TRP A 37 -0.96 0.08 1.87
CA TRP A 37 -2.27 -0.58 1.99
C TRP A 37 -2.23 -1.84 2.85
N GLU A 38 -1.11 -2.55 2.88
CA GLU A 38 -0.90 -3.67 3.80
C GLU A 38 -0.84 -3.19 5.27
N SER A 39 -0.13 -2.10 5.57
CA SER A 39 -0.10 -1.49 6.90
C SER A 39 -1.49 -1.03 7.35
N LEU A 40 -2.22 -0.29 6.51
CA LEU A 40 -3.60 0.15 6.82
C LEU A 40 -4.53 -1.03 7.09
N THR A 41 -4.37 -2.12 6.34
CA THR A 41 -5.13 -3.34 6.59
C THR A 41 -4.79 -3.93 7.97
N ASN A 42 -3.51 -3.99 8.33
CA ASN A 42 -3.06 -4.59 9.59
C ASN A 42 -3.52 -3.79 10.82
N GLU A 43 -3.73 -2.48 10.68
CA GLU A 43 -4.25 -1.62 11.74
C GLU A 43 -5.79 -1.67 11.87
N SER A 44 -6.50 -2.24 10.89
CA SER A 44 -7.97 -2.28 10.85
C SER A 44 -8.59 -3.37 11.74
N ASN A 45 -9.91 -3.32 11.93
CA ASN A 45 -10.63 -4.39 12.62
C ASN A 45 -10.67 -5.66 11.75
N HIS A 46 -10.12 -6.75 12.28
CA HIS A 46 -10.11 -8.05 11.63
C HIS A 46 -11.33 -8.91 12.02
N TRP A 47 -11.94 -9.53 11.02
CA TRP A 47 -13.09 -10.40 11.16
C TRP A 47 -12.83 -11.77 10.55
N SER A 48 -13.14 -12.82 11.30
CA SER A 48 -13.21 -14.18 10.79
C SER A 48 -14.60 -14.45 10.21
N ILE A 49 -14.64 -15.11 9.05
CA ILE A 49 -15.88 -15.61 8.43
C ILE A 49 -15.95 -17.10 8.69
N ASN A 50 -16.97 -17.53 9.42
CA ASN A 50 -17.09 -18.90 9.91
C ASN A 50 -18.35 -19.57 9.38
N PHE A 51 -18.25 -20.85 9.08
CA PHE A 51 -19.37 -21.72 8.80
C PHE A 51 -19.19 -23.02 9.58
N ALA A 52 -20.20 -23.40 10.35
CA ALA A 52 -20.10 -24.48 11.34
C ALA A 52 -18.86 -24.30 12.23
N ASN A 53 -17.92 -25.27 12.22
CA ASN A 53 -16.68 -25.23 13.02
C ASN A 53 -15.44 -24.87 12.19
N GLN A 54 -15.62 -24.24 11.02
CA GLN A 54 -14.53 -23.90 10.10
C GLN A 54 -14.50 -22.40 9.83
N THR A 55 -13.31 -21.80 9.89
CA THR A 55 -13.05 -20.48 9.33
C THR A 55 -12.80 -20.61 7.84
N ILE A 56 -13.65 -19.96 7.05
CA ILE A 56 -13.74 -20.10 5.59
C ILE A 56 -13.29 -18.84 4.85
N GLY A 57 -13.00 -17.76 5.57
CA GLY A 57 -12.63 -16.48 5.03
C GLY A 57 -12.37 -15.44 6.12
N TYR A 58 -12.06 -14.23 5.70
CA TYR A 58 -11.86 -13.10 6.59
C TYR A 58 -12.20 -11.77 5.91
N ALA A 59 -12.34 -10.72 6.72
CA ALA A 59 -12.46 -9.35 6.25
C ALA A 59 -11.71 -8.39 7.18
N CYS A 60 -11.35 -7.23 6.64
CA CYS A 60 -10.68 -6.13 7.32
C CYS A 60 -11.50 -4.87 7.09
N VAL A 61 -11.94 -4.23 8.16
CA VAL A 61 -12.78 -3.02 8.11
C VAL A 61 -12.20 -2.00 9.08
N ASP A 62 -11.93 -0.79 8.60
CA ASP A 62 -11.48 0.30 9.48
C ASP A 62 -12.62 0.83 10.37
N ASP A 63 -12.30 1.78 11.24
CA ASP A 63 -13.25 2.34 12.20
C ASP A 63 -14.34 3.21 11.54
N ASP A 64 -14.11 3.66 10.30
CA ASP A 64 -15.09 4.43 9.51
C ASP A 64 -16.04 3.52 8.71
N GLY A 65 -15.91 2.21 8.84
CA GLY A 65 -16.74 1.23 8.13
C GLY A 65 -16.35 1.06 6.66
N CYS A 66 -15.10 1.37 6.31
CA CYS A 66 -14.51 1.08 5.01
C CYS A 66 -13.84 -0.28 5.03
N MET A 67 -14.24 -1.16 4.11
CA MET A 67 -13.65 -2.48 3.95
C MET A 67 -12.35 -2.40 3.12
N LEU A 68 -11.24 -2.81 3.71
CA LEU A 68 -9.92 -2.82 3.07
C LEU A 68 -9.54 -4.18 2.49
N GLN A 69 -10.05 -5.26 3.09
CA GLN A 69 -9.89 -6.61 2.54
C GLN A 69 -11.15 -7.45 2.78
N PHE A 70 -11.43 -8.33 1.82
CA PHE A 70 -12.41 -9.40 1.95
C PHE A 70 -11.93 -10.61 1.18
N PHE A 71 -11.94 -11.76 1.82
CA PHE A 71 -11.50 -13.01 1.22
C PHE A 71 -12.34 -14.17 1.72
N VAL A 72 -12.71 -15.06 0.80
CA VAL A 72 -13.31 -16.37 1.11
C VAL A 72 -12.58 -17.43 0.31
N LEU A 73 -12.44 -18.62 0.88
CA LEU A 73 -11.78 -19.74 0.23
C LEU A 73 -12.48 -20.10 -1.11
N PRO A 74 -11.74 -20.56 -2.13
CA PRO A 74 -12.30 -20.87 -3.44
C PRO A 74 -13.50 -21.83 -3.41
N SER A 75 -13.49 -22.80 -2.49
CA SER A 75 -14.58 -23.78 -2.28
C SER A 75 -15.88 -23.18 -1.76
N TRP A 76 -15.90 -21.89 -1.43
CA TRP A 76 -17.06 -21.14 -0.93
C TRP A 76 -17.51 -20.02 -1.86
N LEU A 77 -16.86 -19.84 -3.01
CA LEU A 77 -17.19 -18.76 -3.95
C LEU A 77 -18.58 -18.91 -4.57
N ASP A 78 -19.13 -20.13 -4.66
CA ASP A 78 -20.54 -20.34 -5.06
C ASP A 78 -21.56 -19.71 -4.09
N LYS A 79 -21.11 -19.36 -2.87
CA LYS A 79 -21.84 -18.60 -1.85
C LYS A 79 -21.26 -17.21 -1.59
N GLY A 80 -20.18 -16.84 -2.28
CA GLY A 80 -19.42 -15.63 -1.99
C GLY A 80 -20.27 -14.37 -2.01
N ARG A 81 -21.20 -14.26 -2.97
CA ARG A 81 -22.13 -13.13 -3.06
C ARG A 81 -23.02 -13.00 -1.82
N ASP A 82 -23.57 -14.11 -1.36
CA ASP A 82 -24.50 -14.10 -0.22
C ASP A 82 -23.75 -13.86 1.10
N ILE A 83 -22.55 -14.46 1.25
CA ILE A 83 -21.64 -14.20 2.38
C ILE A 83 -21.27 -12.71 2.42
N PHE A 84 -20.84 -12.14 1.29
CA PHE A 84 -20.45 -10.73 1.19
C PHE A 84 -21.61 -9.80 1.57
N LYS A 85 -22.80 -10.01 0.99
CA LYS A 85 -23.99 -9.20 1.29
C LYS A 85 -24.33 -9.23 2.78
N LYS A 86 -24.31 -10.43 3.37
CA LYS A 86 -24.61 -10.61 4.79
C LYS A 86 -23.56 -9.89 5.65
N PHE A 87 -22.27 -10.03 5.32
CA PHE A 87 -21.19 -9.34 6.04
C PHE A 87 -21.35 -7.82 6.02
N VAL A 88 -21.56 -7.24 4.83
CA VAL A 88 -21.75 -5.79 4.65
C VAL A 88 -22.93 -5.28 5.47
N THR A 89 -24.04 -6.03 5.47
CA THR A 89 -25.27 -5.64 6.18
C THR A 89 -25.10 -5.71 7.70
N GLU A 90 -24.52 -6.81 8.22
CA GLU A 90 -24.40 -7.03 9.67
C GLU A 90 -23.32 -6.17 10.34
N ASN A 91 -22.28 -5.81 9.58
CA ASN A 91 -21.16 -5.02 10.09
C ASN A 91 -21.23 -3.55 9.66
N THR A 92 -22.37 -3.10 9.11
CA THR A 92 -22.63 -1.71 8.72
C THR A 92 -21.54 -1.12 7.82
N VAL A 93 -21.01 -1.91 6.90
CA VAL A 93 -19.96 -1.47 5.98
C VAL A 93 -20.57 -0.52 4.96
N THR A 94 -19.99 0.66 4.79
CA THR A 94 -20.55 1.73 3.92
C THR A 94 -19.73 1.96 2.66
N SER A 95 -18.45 1.57 2.68
CA SER A 95 -17.51 1.76 1.59
C SER A 95 -16.49 0.63 1.56
N ALA A 96 -15.68 0.62 0.50
CA ALA A 96 -14.51 -0.24 0.44
C ALA A 96 -13.42 0.38 -0.42
N ILE A 97 -12.18 -0.03 -0.18
CA ILE A 97 -11.07 0.21 -1.09
C ILE A 97 -10.53 -1.14 -1.55
N VAL A 98 -10.60 -1.40 -2.85
CA VAL A 98 -10.22 -2.69 -3.44
C VAL A 98 -9.21 -2.51 -4.57
N GLY A 99 -8.15 -3.32 -4.54
CA GLY A 99 -7.20 -3.39 -5.64
C GLY A 99 -7.74 -4.21 -6.82
N THR A 100 -7.54 -3.72 -8.04
CA THR A 100 -7.75 -4.51 -9.27
C THR A 100 -6.82 -5.71 -9.42
N ASN A 101 -5.77 -5.79 -8.59
CA ASN A 101 -4.93 -6.98 -8.42
C ASN A 101 -5.56 -8.04 -7.50
N ASN A 102 -6.72 -7.75 -6.88
CA ASN A 102 -7.47 -8.65 -6.00
C ASN A 102 -8.78 -9.09 -6.68
N PRO A 103 -8.72 -10.06 -7.61
CA PRO A 103 -9.85 -10.40 -8.46
C PRO A 103 -11.04 -10.97 -7.70
N VAL A 104 -10.82 -11.70 -6.60
CA VAL A 104 -11.90 -12.29 -5.80
C VAL A 104 -12.71 -11.20 -5.12
N PHE A 105 -12.05 -10.29 -4.40
CA PHE A 105 -12.74 -9.19 -3.72
C PHE A 105 -13.42 -8.27 -4.74
N LEU A 106 -12.72 -7.91 -5.82
CA LEU A 106 -13.27 -7.05 -6.87
C LEU A 106 -14.50 -7.68 -7.55
N SER A 107 -14.48 -8.99 -7.82
CA SER A 107 -15.63 -9.68 -8.40
C SER A 107 -16.84 -9.69 -7.47
N LEU A 108 -16.64 -9.75 -6.15
CA LEU A 108 -17.75 -9.76 -5.20
C LEU A 108 -18.35 -8.37 -5.02
N ILE A 109 -17.52 -7.34 -4.85
CA ILE A 109 -17.98 -5.98 -4.58
C ILE A 109 -18.69 -5.35 -5.78
N THR A 110 -18.32 -5.71 -7.01
CA THR A 110 -18.96 -5.20 -8.24
C THR A 110 -20.45 -5.55 -8.34
N HIS A 111 -20.93 -6.55 -7.60
CA HIS A 111 -22.37 -6.85 -7.49
C HIS A 111 -23.15 -5.86 -6.63
N PHE A 112 -22.49 -5.10 -5.76
CA PHE A 112 -23.13 -4.32 -4.70
C PHE A 112 -22.76 -2.83 -4.70
N GLN A 113 -21.66 -2.46 -5.36
CA GLN A 113 -21.23 -1.07 -5.44
C GLN A 113 -22.29 -0.16 -6.09
N LYS A 114 -22.42 1.05 -5.55
CA LYS A 114 -23.26 2.15 -6.07
C LYS A 114 -22.44 3.12 -6.93
N SER A 115 -21.17 3.30 -6.58
CA SER A 115 -20.21 4.08 -7.37
C SER A 115 -18.81 3.51 -7.21
N VAL A 116 -17.98 3.71 -8.23
CA VAL A 116 -16.56 3.36 -8.24
C VAL A 116 -15.75 4.55 -8.74
N GLU A 117 -14.68 4.87 -8.02
CA GLU A 117 -13.70 5.88 -8.41
C GLU A 117 -12.29 5.30 -8.26
N VAL A 118 -11.38 5.71 -9.15
CA VAL A 118 -9.97 5.37 -9.01
C VAL A 118 -9.38 6.22 -7.89
N HIS A 119 -8.85 5.57 -6.85
CA HIS A 119 -8.23 6.22 -5.69
C HIS A 119 -6.71 6.34 -5.88
N THR A 120 -6.06 5.21 -6.17
CA THR A 120 -4.59 5.09 -6.23
C THR A 120 -4.20 4.30 -7.48
N TYR A 121 -3.15 4.73 -8.16
CA TYR A 121 -2.49 3.92 -9.18
C TYR A 121 -1.38 3.08 -8.55
N LEU A 122 -1.36 1.78 -8.85
CA LEU A 122 -0.30 0.85 -8.45
C LEU A 122 0.62 0.63 -9.64
N PHE A 123 1.91 0.87 -9.46
CA PHE A 123 2.90 0.89 -10.53
C PHE A 123 3.96 -0.19 -10.37
N THR A 124 4.37 -0.72 -11.53
CA THR A 124 5.52 -1.61 -11.66
C THR A 124 6.48 -1.05 -12.69
N ASP A 125 7.77 -1.23 -12.45
CA ASP A 125 8.81 -0.85 -13.40
C ASP A 125 8.83 -1.82 -14.61
N VAL A 126 8.55 -1.32 -15.80
CA VAL A 126 8.40 -2.16 -17.01
C VAL A 126 9.01 -1.56 -18.27
N ILE A 127 9.50 -0.32 -18.20
CA ILE A 127 10.18 0.32 -19.31
C ILE A 127 11.55 0.76 -18.81
N GLU A 128 12.59 0.38 -19.54
CA GLU A 128 13.91 0.91 -19.30
C GLU A 128 13.96 2.39 -19.68
N THR A 129 14.39 3.23 -18.74
CA THR A 129 14.50 4.67 -18.93
C THR A 129 15.82 5.16 -18.37
N SER A 130 16.43 6.14 -19.04
CA SER A 130 17.56 6.88 -18.50
C SER A 130 17.07 8.21 -17.94
N VAL A 131 17.36 8.46 -16.66
CA VAL A 131 17.11 9.75 -16.03
C VAL A 131 18.40 10.58 -16.10
N PRO A 132 18.34 11.86 -16.51
CA PRO A 132 19.52 12.71 -16.53
C PRO A 132 20.18 12.78 -15.15
N GLU A 133 21.50 12.54 -15.12
CA GLU A 133 22.26 12.59 -13.88
C GLU A 133 22.32 14.02 -13.34
N LYS A 134 22.29 14.13 -12.02
CA LYS A 134 22.49 15.38 -11.26
C LYS A 134 23.62 15.13 -10.26
N THR A 135 24.17 16.18 -9.66
CA THR A 135 25.28 16.07 -8.69
C THR A 135 24.92 16.43 -7.24
N PRO A 136 23.79 15.96 -6.66
CA PRO A 136 23.54 16.06 -5.23
C PRO A 136 24.29 14.97 -4.45
N ILE A 137 24.29 15.08 -3.12
CA ILE A 137 24.74 14.03 -2.21
C ILE A 137 23.53 13.13 -1.90
N LEU A 138 23.60 11.85 -2.25
CA LEU A 138 22.64 10.83 -1.79
C LEU A 138 23.31 10.00 -0.70
N LYS A 139 22.70 9.93 0.48
CA LYS A 139 23.18 9.07 1.58
C LYS A 139 22.04 8.29 2.23
N VAL A 140 22.38 7.14 2.80
CA VAL A 140 21.49 6.45 3.75
C VAL A 140 21.38 7.30 5.02
N SER A 141 20.20 7.36 5.60
CA SER A 141 19.96 8.14 6.81
C SER A 141 20.46 7.42 8.07
N GLU A 142 21.01 8.18 9.00
CA GLU A 142 21.45 7.69 10.31
C GLU A 142 20.58 8.27 11.43
N LYS A 143 20.76 7.81 12.68
CA LYS A 143 19.92 8.22 13.82
C LYS A 143 19.96 9.74 14.06
N GLU A 144 21.09 10.35 13.78
CA GLU A 144 21.34 11.79 13.88
C GLU A 144 20.50 12.60 12.86
N ASP A 145 20.10 11.97 11.75
CA ASP A 145 19.27 12.62 10.73
C ASP A 145 17.77 12.65 11.10
N LEU A 146 17.32 11.84 12.08
CA LEU A 146 15.90 11.62 12.38
C LEU A 146 15.10 12.92 12.54
N SER A 147 15.55 13.81 13.44
CA SER A 147 14.85 15.07 13.73
C SER A 147 14.70 15.94 12.47
N ARG A 148 15.77 16.00 11.66
CA ARG A 148 15.81 16.80 10.44
C ARG A 148 14.90 16.22 9.35
N ILE A 149 14.81 14.89 9.23
CA ILE A 149 13.89 14.21 8.30
C ILE A 149 12.44 14.42 8.74
N VAL A 150 12.14 14.28 10.03
CA VAL A 150 10.79 14.52 10.58
C VAL A 150 10.33 15.94 10.27
N ASP A 151 11.18 16.94 10.53
CA ASP A 151 10.89 18.34 10.21
C ASP A 151 10.68 18.54 8.70
N PHE A 152 11.56 17.97 7.88
CA PHE A 152 11.46 18.05 6.42
C PHE A 152 10.16 17.46 5.90
N CYS A 153 9.79 16.25 6.32
CA CYS A 153 8.58 15.57 5.90
C CYS A 153 7.34 16.34 6.37
N HIS A 154 7.29 16.75 7.64
CA HIS A 154 6.20 17.56 8.18
C HIS A 154 5.99 18.84 7.35
N ASN A 155 7.06 19.59 7.07
CA ASN A 155 6.97 20.83 6.29
C ASN A 155 6.57 20.58 4.83
N SER A 156 6.92 19.43 4.25
CA SER A 156 6.71 19.13 2.83
C SER A 156 5.34 18.49 2.53
N MET A 157 4.77 17.73 3.47
CA MET A 157 3.53 16.97 3.28
C MET A 157 2.48 17.14 4.38
N GLY A 158 2.81 17.81 5.50
CA GLY A 158 1.87 18.11 6.58
C GLY A 158 1.58 16.95 7.56
N ALA A 159 2.29 15.82 7.47
CA ALA A 159 2.06 14.68 8.37
C ALA A 159 2.46 15.01 9.83
N PRO A 160 1.75 14.50 10.86
CA PRO A 160 2.07 14.79 12.26
C PRO A 160 3.48 14.34 12.66
N LYS A 161 4.22 15.19 13.37
CA LYS A 161 5.61 14.88 13.78
C LYS A 161 5.72 13.66 14.70
N ASP A 162 4.77 13.46 15.61
CA ASP A 162 4.80 12.32 16.53
C ASP A 162 4.69 10.99 15.78
N TRP A 163 3.80 10.92 14.78
CA TRP A 163 3.67 9.76 13.91
C TRP A 163 4.92 9.57 13.03
N LEU A 164 5.39 10.66 12.40
CA LEU A 164 6.61 10.65 11.58
C LEU A 164 7.84 10.18 12.36
N THR A 165 7.94 10.53 13.64
CA THR A 165 9.10 10.17 14.48
C THR A 165 9.22 8.66 14.63
N GLY A 166 8.11 7.96 14.94
CA GLY A 166 8.10 6.50 15.01
C GLY A 166 8.38 5.88 13.64
N TYR A 167 7.62 6.30 12.63
CA TYR A 167 7.72 5.75 11.28
C TYR A 167 9.13 5.89 10.66
N ILE A 168 9.72 7.08 10.72
CA ILE A 168 11.07 7.33 10.18
C ILE A 168 12.14 6.62 11.02
N SER A 169 11.96 6.52 12.35
CA SER A 169 12.89 5.76 13.19
C SER A 169 13.01 4.31 12.73
N ASP A 170 11.89 3.64 12.46
CA ASP A 170 11.87 2.26 11.97
C ASP A 170 12.56 2.12 10.60
N LEU A 171 12.37 3.09 9.70
CA LEU A 171 13.04 3.12 8.40
C LEU A 171 14.56 3.36 8.53
N ILE A 172 15.00 4.19 9.47
CA ILE A 172 16.43 4.38 9.76
C ILE A 172 17.03 3.09 10.29
N GLU A 173 16.38 2.42 11.24
CA GLU A 173 16.86 1.17 11.83
C GLU A 173 16.99 0.04 10.81
N THR A 174 16.13 0.03 9.79
CA THR A 174 16.15 -0.97 8.71
C THR A 174 16.99 -0.56 7.50
N GLY A 175 17.54 0.67 7.50
CA GLY A 175 18.34 1.23 6.40
C GLY A 175 17.53 1.48 5.13
N GLU A 176 16.26 1.87 5.27
CA GLU A 176 15.27 1.97 4.20
C GLU A 176 14.88 3.40 3.84
N VAL A 177 15.47 4.42 4.49
CA VAL A 177 15.28 5.84 4.17
C VAL A 177 16.61 6.52 3.81
N PHE A 178 16.54 7.37 2.80
CA PHE A 178 17.68 8.04 2.19
C PHE A 178 17.43 9.54 2.06
N LEU A 179 18.49 10.31 2.19
CA LEU A 179 18.50 11.76 2.05
C LEU A 179 19.15 12.18 0.75
N LEU A 180 18.48 13.05 0.01
CA LEU A 180 19.01 13.77 -1.12
C LEU A 180 19.33 15.20 -0.73
N LEU A 181 20.60 15.57 -0.78
CA LEU A 181 21.10 16.83 -0.28
C LEU A 181 21.78 17.65 -1.38
N GLU A 182 21.57 18.97 -1.37
CA GLU A 182 22.33 19.89 -2.22
C GLU A 182 23.77 20.06 -1.72
N ASN A 183 23.92 20.06 -0.39
CA ASN A 183 25.15 20.16 0.37
C ASN A 183 24.94 19.43 1.72
N GLU A 184 25.90 19.43 2.64
CA GLU A 184 25.79 18.69 3.91
C GLU A 184 24.52 19.00 4.74
N THR A 185 23.92 20.19 4.60
CA THR A 185 22.81 20.67 5.45
C THR A 185 21.48 20.87 4.73
N SER A 186 21.47 21.16 3.43
CA SER A 186 20.24 21.44 2.67
C SER A 186 19.59 20.16 2.11
N ILE A 187 18.40 19.81 2.60
CA ILE A 187 17.61 18.68 2.05
C ILE A 187 16.85 19.13 0.80
N ILE A 188 17.10 18.46 -0.32
CA ILE A 188 16.28 18.54 -1.54
C ILE A 188 15.08 17.59 -1.43
N GLY A 189 15.33 16.37 -0.96
CA GLY A 189 14.32 15.33 -0.87
C GLY A 189 14.70 14.18 0.05
N THR A 190 13.72 13.34 0.32
CA THR A 190 13.89 12.03 0.97
C THR A 190 13.28 10.95 0.07
N CYS A 191 13.85 9.75 0.08
CA CYS A 191 13.19 8.60 -0.50
C CYS A 191 13.27 7.39 0.40
N GLU A 192 12.29 6.51 0.22
CA GLU A 192 12.13 5.27 0.96
C GLU A 192 12.27 4.12 -0.03
N VAL A 193 13.00 3.08 0.36
CA VAL A 193 13.10 1.81 -0.35
C VAL A 193 12.73 0.73 0.65
N ARG A 194 11.43 0.43 0.77
CA ARG A 194 10.90 -0.41 1.84
C ARG A 194 10.90 -1.87 1.42
N LYS A 195 11.53 -2.76 2.19
CA LYS A 195 11.51 -4.20 1.87
C LYS A 195 10.13 -4.75 2.24
N SER A 196 9.41 -5.32 1.27
CA SER A 196 8.13 -5.93 1.60
C SER A 196 8.34 -7.16 2.50
N HIS A 197 7.60 -7.20 3.61
CA HIS A 197 7.55 -8.33 4.53
C HIS A 197 6.77 -9.51 3.95
N SER A 198 5.71 -9.22 3.18
CA SER A 198 4.82 -10.22 2.60
C SER A 198 5.31 -10.79 1.27
N ASN A 199 6.18 -10.06 0.57
CA ASN A 199 6.82 -10.51 -0.66
C ASN A 199 8.32 -10.10 -0.68
N PRO A 200 9.24 -11.02 -0.37
CA PRO A 200 10.67 -10.70 -0.30
C PRO A 200 11.31 -10.36 -1.65
N GLU A 201 10.60 -10.54 -2.77
CA GLU A 201 11.11 -10.16 -4.09
C GLU A 201 10.91 -8.69 -4.44
N VAL A 202 10.13 -7.94 -3.65
CA VAL A 202 9.77 -6.55 -3.99
C VAL A 202 10.28 -5.54 -2.99
N ALA A 203 10.45 -4.31 -3.47
CA ALA A 203 10.67 -3.12 -2.65
C ALA A 203 9.68 -2.03 -3.04
N ASP A 204 9.02 -1.43 -2.05
CA ASP A 204 8.04 -0.37 -2.22
C ASP A 204 8.74 0.99 -2.10
N LEU A 205 8.67 1.80 -3.16
CA LEU A 205 9.38 3.07 -3.26
C LEU A 205 8.48 4.25 -2.89
N GLY A 206 9.00 5.11 -2.02
CA GLY A 206 8.41 6.40 -1.66
C GLY A 206 9.38 7.54 -1.92
N MET A 207 8.87 8.75 -2.15
CA MET A 207 9.71 9.95 -2.20
C MET A 207 8.95 11.21 -1.81
N ILE A 208 9.67 12.16 -1.23
CA ILE A 208 9.19 13.50 -0.89
C ILE A 208 10.24 14.50 -1.38
N ILE A 209 9.79 15.54 -2.07
CA ILE A 209 10.63 16.65 -2.52
C ILE A 209 10.22 17.91 -1.77
N SER A 210 11.22 18.70 -1.37
CA SER A 210 11.03 20.00 -0.74
C SER A 210 10.07 20.85 -1.57
N LEU A 211 9.31 21.73 -0.94
CA LEU A 211 8.39 22.63 -1.66
C LEU A 211 9.14 23.53 -2.65
N ASP A 212 10.33 23.99 -2.28
CA ASP A 212 11.14 24.94 -3.04
C ASP A 212 11.82 24.31 -4.27
N CYS A 213 12.00 22.99 -4.29
CA CYS A 213 12.67 22.27 -5.40
C CYS A 213 11.67 21.54 -6.33
N ARG A 214 10.36 21.81 -6.22
CA ARG A 214 9.36 21.16 -7.08
C ARG A 214 9.41 21.68 -8.50
N GLY A 215 9.09 20.82 -9.46
CA GLY A 215 9.05 21.19 -10.89
C GLY A 215 10.42 21.20 -11.59
N GLU A 216 11.52 20.94 -10.88
CA GLU A 216 12.89 20.96 -11.43
C GLU A 216 13.45 19.56 -11.77
N GLY A 217 12.59 18.54 -11.77
CA GLY A 217 12.95 17.17 -12.07
C GLY A 217 13.60 16.39 -10.92
N TRP A 218 13.73 16.98 -9.72
CA TRP A 218 14.31 16.31 -8.55
C TRP A 218 13.55 15.05 -8.13
N GLY A 219 12.22 15.03 -8.21
CA GLY A 219 11.43 13.82 -7.94
C GLY A 219 11.72 12.69 -8.92
N THR A 220 11.85 13.01 -10.22
CA THR A 220 12.22 12.00 -11.22
C THR A 220 13.63 11.45 -10.94
N TYR A 221 14.59 12.32 -10.63
CA TYR A 221 15.95 11.91 -10.28
C TYR A 221 15.98 11.02 -9.03
N LEU A 222 15.33 11.45 -7.94
CA LEU A 222 15.36 10.76 -6.66
C LEU A 222 14.69 9.38 -6.73
N LEU A 223 13.54 9.27 -7.42
CA LEU A 223 12.89 7.98 -7.65
C LEU A 223 13.77 7.04 -8.50
N GLY A 224 14.53 7.58 -9.46
CA GLY A 224 15.50 6.80 -10.23
C GLY A 224 16.58 6.19 -9.35
N LYS A 225 17.12 6.97 -8.42
CA LYS A 225 18.08 6.46 -7.42
C LYS A 225 17.46 5.43 -6.47
N ALA A 226 16.22 5.63 -6.02
CA ALA A 226 15.50 4.64 -5.22
C ALA A 226 15.31 3.30 -5.98
N LYS A 227 15.01 3.37 -7.29
CA LYS A 227 14.92 2.21 -8.19
C LYS A 227 16.28 1.50 -8.36
N GLU A 228 17.38 2.25 -8.49
CA GLU A 228 18.74 1.69 -8.52
C GLU A 228 19.06 0.92 -7.22
N ILE A 229 18.75 1.50 -6.06
CA ILE A 229 18.95 0.87 -4.74
C ILE A 229 18.13 -0.43 -4.62
N ALA A 230 16.84 -0.41 -4.98
CA ALA A 230 16.02 -1.61 -4.97
C ALA A 230 16.60 -2.73 -5.86
N THR A 231 17.10 -2.36 -7.04
CA THR A 231 17.73 -3.30 -7.97
C THR A 231 19.02 -3.88 -7.38
N GLN A 232 19.85 -3.06 -6.73
CA GLN A 232 21.06 -3.52 -6.03
C GLN A 232 20.73 -4.49 -4.88
N TRP A 233 19.56 -4.35 -4.25
CA TRP A 233 19.05 -5.28 -3.25
C TRP A 233 18.40 -6.54 -3.85
N ASN A 234 18.49 -6.74 -5.17
CA ASN A 234 17.84 -7.81 -5.91
C ASN A 234 16.32 -7.84 -5.72
N ARG A 235 15.70 -6.66 -5.66
CA ARG A 235 14.25 -6.50 -5.48
C ARG A 235 13.63 -5.75 -6.65
N LYS A 236 12.47 -6.21 -7.08
CA LYS A 236 11.64 -5.55 -8.09
C LYS A 236 11.01 -4.30 -7.46
N PRO A 237 11.27 -3.10 -8.01
CA PRO A 237 10.68 -1.89 -7.47
C PRO A 237 9.21 -1.79 -7.86
N ILE A 238 8.38 -1.45 -6.88
CA ILE A 238 6.98 -1.07 -7.05
C ILE A 238 6.76 0.28 -6.36
N CYS A 239 5.73 1.01 -6.75
CA CYS A 239 5.30 2.21 -6.02
C CYS A 239 3.83 2.48 -6.30
N SER A 240 3.24 3.39 -5.52
CA SER A 240 1.90 3.86 -5.78
C SER A 240 1.79 5.36 -5.55
N CYS A 241 0.77 5.97 -6.16
CA CYS A 241 0.37 7.32 -5.80
C CYS A 241 -1.13 7.52 -6.00
N GLU A 242 -1.71 8.39 -5.18
CA GLU A 242 -3.09 8.83 -5.37
C GLU A 242 -3.28 9.46 -6.75
N LYS A 243 -4.49 9.28 -7.30
CA LYS A 243 -4.85 9.74 -8.64
C LYS A 243 -4.58 11.23 -8.84
N GLU A 244 -4.82 12.03 -7.82
CA GLU A 244 -4.69 13.48 -7.89
C GLU A 244 -3.27 14.00 -7.64
N ASN A 245 -2.33 13.11 -7.26
CA ASN A 245 -0.93 13.47 -7.11
C ASN A 245 -0.21 13.49 -8.47
N ILE A 246 -0.52 14.51 -9.28
CA ILE A 246 0.02 14.69 -10.63
C ILE A 246 1.56 14.81 -10.64
N GLY A 247 2.14 15.36 -9.58
CA GLY A 247 3.60 15.47 -9.42
C GLY A 247 4.27 14.11 -9.35
N SER A 248 3.81 13.25 -8.43
CA SER A 248 4.31 11.87 -8.30
C SER A 248 4.01 11.06 -9.56
N LEU A 249 2.81 11.17 -10.12
CA LEU A 249 2.42 10.45 -11.34
C LEU A 249 3.41 10.69 -12.48
N LYS A 250 3.78 11.94 -12.75
CA LYS A 250 4.77 12.30 -13.78
C LYS A 250 6.14 11.73 -13.47
N CYS A 251 6.60 11.86 -12.23
CA CYS A 251 7.93 11.37 -11.84
C CYS A 251 8.04 9.85 -11.95
N ILE A 252 6.99 9.13 -11.56
CA ILE A 252 6.86 7.67 -11.65
C ILE A 252 6.91 7.24 -13.13
N GLN A 253 6.07 7.85 -13.98
CA GLN A 253 6.02 7.51 -15.40
C GLN A 253 7.33 7.81 -16.15
N ASN A 254 8.02 8.90 -15.79
CA ASN A 254 9.32 9.26 -16.35
C ASN A 254 10.44 8.27 -15.97
N ASN A 255 10.26 7.51 -14.88
CA ASN A 255 11.17 6.44 -14.44
C ASN A 255 10.84 5.07 -15.03
N GLY A 256 9.92 5.01 -16.01
CA GLY A 256 9.57 3.78 -16.72
C GLY A 256 8.49 2.92 -16.07
N PHE A 257 7.97 3.36 -14.92
CA PHE A 257 6.89 2.70 -14.23
C PHE A 257 5.56 2.86 -14.98
N ARG A 258 4.76 1.80 -15.04
CA ARG A 258 3.40 1.82 -15.59
C ARG A 258 2.43 1.16 -14.63
N SER A 259 1.20 1.67 -14.62
CA SER A 259 0.13 1.15 -13.79
C SER A 259 -0.73 0.19 -14.60
N TYR A 260 -0.67 -1.10 -14.25
CA TYR A 260 -1.62 -2.12 -14.71
C TYR A 260 -2.74 -2.37 -13.71
N HIS A 261 -2.54 -1.90 -12.48
CA HIS A 261 -3.48 -2.08 -11.38
C HIS A 261 -3.74 -0.75 -10.67
N GLN A 262 -4.95 -0.60 -10.14
CA GLN A 262 -5.42 0.53 -9.36
C GLN A 262 -6.09 0.04 -8.07
N MET A 263 -6.10 0.90 -7.05
CA MET A 263 -7.04 0.82 -5.94
C MET A 263 -8.29 1.62 -6.30
N LEU A 264 -9.45 1.03 -6.06
CA LEU A 264 -10.75 1.58 -6.36
C LEU A 264 -11.49 1.88 -5.07
N ALA A 265 -11.92 3.13 -4.90
CA ALA A 265 -12.84 3.52 -3.85
C ALA A 265 -14.27 3.23 -4.30
N CYS A 266 -14.98 2.42 -3.52
CA CYS A 266 -16.33 1.97 -3.81
C CYS A 266 -17.29 2.43 -2.70
N LYS A 267 -18.46 2.94 -3.08
CA LYS A 267 -19.59 3.13 -2.15
C LYS A 267 -20.50 1.92 -2.22
N LEU A 268 -20.95 1.40 -1.07
CA LEU A 268 -21.84 0.23 -0.96
C LEU A 268 -23.28 0.63 -0.65
#